data_AF-A0A518JV34-F1
#
_entry.id   AF-A0A518JV34-F1
#
_cell.length_a   1.000
_cell.length_b   1.000
_cell.length_c   1.000
_cell.angle_alpha   90.00
_cell.angle_beta   90.00
_cell.angle_gamma   90.00
#
_symmetry.space_group_name_H-M   'P 1'
#
loop_
_entity.id
_entity.type
_entity.pdbx_description
1 polymer ?
#
loop_
_entity_poly.entity_id
_entity_poly.type
_entity_poly.pdbx_seq_one_letter_code
_entity_poly.pdbx_strand_id
1 'polypeptide(L)'
;MIDRVWATGLLSQQIWCWGQDVKRPEGNWLLEIGFERTTPPEHRKECSSVYTLAINDRTRITLRGFGIYIGDDLRGGMFIERYGFTPKYSSKSRLDCPPWSTNDLPDFQFPDAQQRDPTAMLLLDLLDWIRQYELEVVKRLGIDYRRNTLIQWNNGKRPFMPAEQMASSWRELTIAIAANPDAWISLNADQPISAGNRAEEGSER
;
A
#
# COMPACT_ATOMS: atom_id res chain seq x y z
N MET A 1 12.03 -7.91 16.94
CA MET A 1 10.95 -7.05 17.47
C MET A 1 10.20 -6.50 16.27
N ILE A 2 8.87 -6.57 16.25
CA ILE A 2 8.08 -6.01 15.14
C ILE A 2 8.00 -4.50 15.37
N ASP A 3 8.54 -3.72 14.44
CA ASP A 3 8.55 -2.25 14.46
C ASP A 3 8.30 -1.68 13.06
N ARG A 4 8.25 -0.35 12.94
CA ARG A 4 8.00 0.34 11.66
C ARG A 4 9.08 0.08 10.61
N VAL A 5 10.34 -0.09 11.00
CA VAL A 5 11.45 -0.36 10.08
C VAL A 5 11.28 -1.74 9.47
N TRP A 6 10.94 -2.73 10.29
CA TRP A 6 10.65 -4.08 9.85
C TRP A 6 9.41 -4.13 8.93
N ALA A 7 8.32 -3.45 9.30
CA ALA A 7 7.10 -3.37 8.49
C ALA A 7 7.33 -2.68 7.15
N THR A 8 8.16 -1.62 7.14
CA THR A 8 8.61 -0.95 5.91
C THR A 8 9.38 -1.89 5.01
N GLY A 9 10.28 -2.70 5.57
CA GLY A 9 11.02 -3.73 4.83
C GLY A 9 10.09 -4.76 4.18
N LEU A 10 9.14 -5.28 4.95
CA LEU A 10 8.17 -6.27 4.49
C LEU A 10 7.28 -5.72 3.37
N LEU A 11 6.73 -4.51 3.53
CA LEU A 11 5.92 -3.84 2.50
C LEU A 11 6.73 -3.54 1.24
N SER A 12 7.97 -3.09 1.38
CA SER A 12 8.82 -2.76 0.24
C SER A 12 9.19 -3.99 -0.58
N GLN A 13 9.40 -5.14 0.08
CA GLN A 13 9.57 -6.44 -0.57
C GLN A 13 8.27 -6.88 -1.27
N GLN A 14 7.11 -6.74 -0.62
CA GLN A 14 5.83 -7.11 -1.21
C GLN A 14 5.50 -6.30 -2.47
N ILE A 15 5.75 -4.99 -2.46
CA ILE A 15 5.58 -4.14 -3.65
C ILE A 15 6.53 -4.57 -4.78
N TRP A 16 7.75 -5.02 -4.45
CA TRP A 16 8.63 -5.63 -5.44
C TRP A 16 8.05 -6.92 -6.01
N CYS A 17 7.54 -7.82 -5.17
CA CYS A 17 6.88 -9.05 -5.58
C CYS A 17 5.74 -8.78 -6.56
N TRP A 18 4.82 -7.85 -6.26
CA TRP A 18 3.75 -7.46 -7.20
C TRP A 18 4.30 -6.96 -8.54
N GLY A 19 5.41 -6.23 -8.54
CA GLY A 19 6.09 -5.80 -9.76
C GLY A 19 6.62 -6.96 -10.60
N GLN A 20 7.03 -8.06 -9.98
CA GLN A 20 7.46 -9.29 -10.66
C GLN A 20 6.26 -10.14 -11.10
N ASP A 21 5.20 -10.18 -10.29
CA ASP A 21 3.94 -10.87 -10.57
C ASP A 21 3.26 -10.28 -11.83
N VAL A 22 3.41 -8.96 -12.05
CA VAL A 22 2.99 -8.28 -13.29
C VAL A 22 3.84 -8.66 -14.50
N LYS A 23 5.15 -8.87 -14.31
CA LYS A 23 6.13 -9.16 -15.37
C LYS A 23 6.30 -10.66 -15.64
N ARG A 24 5.52 -11.48 -14.97
CA ARG A 24 5.60 -12.93 -15.05
C ARG A 24 5.43 -13.40 -16.51
N PRO A 25 6.30 -14.29 -17.03
CA PRO A 25 6.27 -14.70 -18.43
C PRO A 25 4.97 -15.37 -18.87
N GLU A 26 4.34 -16.15 -17.98
CA GLU A 26 3.12 -16.89 -18.30
C GLU A 26 1.85 -16.03 -18.29
N GLY A 27 1.96 -14.77 -17.87
CA GLY A 27 0.82 -13.88 -17.73
C GLY A 27 0.92 -13.00 -16.50
N ASN A 28 0.21 -11.87 -16.55
CA ASN A 28 0.15 -10.94 -15.43
C ASN A 28 -0.75 -11.51 -14.33
N TRP A 29 -0.12 -11.97 -13.25
CA TRP A 29 -0.84 -12.64 -12.16
C TRP A 29 -1.86 -11.73 -11.48
N LEU A 30 -1.62 -10.42 -11.40
CA LEU A 30 -2.61 -9.48 -10.82
C LEU A 30 -3.90 -9.47 -11.64
N LEU A 31 -3.80 -9.52 -12.97
CA LEU A 31 -4.99 -9.61 -13.84
C LEU A 31 -5.71 -10.95 -13.65
N GLU A 32 -4.97 -12.05 -13.50
CA GLU A 32 -5.53 -13.40 -13.30
C GLU A 32 -6.37 -13.50 -12.02
N ILE A 33 -6.03 -12.72 -10.99
CA ILE A 33 -6.78 -12.68 -9.71
C ILE A 33 -7.81 -11.54 -9.63
N GLY A 34 -8.09 -10.86 -10.74
CA GLY A 34 -9.19 -9.91 -10.87
C GLY A 34 -8.83 -8.43 -10.71
N PHE A 35 -7.55 -8.05 -10.70
CA PHE A 35 -7.20 -6.63 -10.81
C PHE A 35 -7.57 -6.09 -12.19
N GLU A 36 -8.06 -4.86 -12.21
CA GLU A 36 -8.18 -4.05 -13.41
C GLU A 36 -6.90 -3.24 -13.60
N ARG A 37 -6.37 -3.23 -14.83
CA ARG A 37 -5.19 -2.44 -15.20
C ARG A 37 -5.63 -1.18 -15.93
N THR A 38 -5.25 -0.03 -15.39
CA THR A 38 -5.40 1.26 -16.06
C THR A 38 -4.05 1.78 -16.55
N THR A 39 -3.90 1.96 -17.86
CA THR A 39 -2.68 2.50 -18.48
C THR A 39 -2.59 4.02 -18.30
N PRO A 40 -1.38 4.59 -18.26
CA PRO A 40 -1.22 6.04 -18.29
C PRO A 40 -1.82 6.64 -19.58
N PRO A 41 -2.34 7.88 -19.52
CA PRO A 41 -2.67 8.65 -20.71
C PRO A 41 -1.44 8.88 -21.59
N GLU A 42 -1.65 9.17 -22.88
CA GLU A 42 -0.56 9.37 -23.85
C GLU A 42 0.43 10.48 -23.48
N HIS A 43 0.00 11.48 -22.71
CA HIS A 43 0.85 12.57 -22.24
C HIS A 43 1.68 12.22 -20.98
N ARG A 44 1.53 11.00 -20.43
CA ARG A 44 2.25 10.52 -19.23
C ARG A 44 2.93 9.16 -19.45
N LYS A 45 3.56 8.94 -20.61
CA LYS A 45 4.18 7.65 -20.98
C LYS A 45 5.26 7.14 -20.00
N GLU A 46 5.91 8.04 -19.28
CA GLU A 46 6.90 7.69 -18.24
C GLU A 46 6.26 7.04 -17.00
N CYS A 47 4.93 7.13 -16.83
CA CYS A 47 4.23 6.55 -15.69
C CYS A 47 3.92 5.07 -15.91
N SER A 48 4.11 4.25 -14.89
CA SER A 48 3.66 2.85 -14.91
C SER A 48 2.14 2.74 -14.73
N SER A 49 1.54 1.67 -15.27
CA SER A 49 0.12 1.35 -15.09
C SER A 49 -0.29 1.28 -13.62
N VAL A 50 -1.57 1.52 -13.37
CA VAL A 50 -2.23 1.39 -12.07
C VAL A 50 -3.02 0.09 -12.04
N TYR A 51 -2.99 -0.62 -10.91
CA TYR A 51 -3.78 -1.84 -10.71
C TYR A 51 -4.76 -1.61 -9.56
N THR A 52 -6.05 -1.80 -9.84
CA THR A 52 -7.12 -1.67 -8.84
C THR A 52 -7.93 -2.96 -8.74
N LEU A 53 -8.21 -3.40 -7.51
CA LEU A 53 -9.06 -4.57 -7.22
C LEU A 53 -10.23 -4.11 -6.37
N ALA A 54 -11.46 -4.41 -6.81
CA ALA A 54 -12.63 -4.37 -5.96
C ALA A 54 -12.65 -5.66 -5.11
N ILE A 55 -12.47 -5.53 -3.79
CA ILE A 55 -12.59 -6.67 -2.86
C ILE A 55 -14.06 -7.04 -2.71
N ASN A 56 -14.93 -6.02 -2.66
CA ASN A 56 -16.37 -6.10 -2.65
C ASN A 56 -16.93 -4.75 -3.16
N ASP A 57 -18.26 -4.57 -3.15
CA ASP A 57 -18.93 -3.36 -3.67
C ASP A 57 -18.49 -2.05 -2.98
N ARG A 58 -17.96 -2.14 -1.76
CA ARG A 58 -17.58 -1.00 -0.90
C ARG A 58 -16.10 -0.88 -0.66
N THR A 59 -15.29 -1.91 -0.87
CA THR A 59 -13.87 -1.89 -0.52
C THR A 59 -13.01 -2.14 -1.75
N ARG A 60 -12.00 -1.28 -1.96
CA ARG A 60 -11.08 -1.38 -3.09
C ARG A 60 -9.63 -1.19 -2.67
N ILE A 61 -8.72 -1.86 -3.36
CA ILE A 61 -7.28 -1.70 -3.20
C ILE A 61 -6.69 -1.21 -4.51
N THR A 62 -5.83 -0.20 -4.45
CA THR A 62 -5.07 0.32 -5.58
C THR A 62 -3.58 0.22 -5.29
N LEU A 63 -2.85 -0.50 -6.14
CA LEU A 63 -1.43 -0.79 -5.99
C LEU A 63 -0.58 0.13 -6.88
N ARG A 64 0.43 0.76 -6.30
CA ARG A 64 1.50 1.50 -7.01
C ARG A 64 2.89 1.15 -6.47
N GLY A 65 3.91 1.44 -7.27
CA GLY A 65 5.31 1.23 -6.88
C GLY A 65 5.79 2.07 -5.68
N PHE A 66 5.07 3.14 -5.35
CA PHE A 66 5.36 4.02 -4.22
C PHE A 66 4.50 3.74 -2.97
N GLY A 67 3.48 2.89 -3.04
CA GLY A 67 2.58 2.64 -1.92
C GLY A 67 1.25 2.00 -2.32
N ILE A 68 0.40 1.81 -1.33
CA ILE A 68 -0.92 1.18 -1.47
C ILE A 68 -1.98 2.15 -0.98
N TYR A 69 -3.07 2.26 -1.72
CA TYR A 69 -4.28 2.92 -1.26
C TYR A 69 -5.39 1.88 -1.08
N ILE A 70 -6.07 1.89 0.06
CA ILE A 70 -7.30 1.14 0.31
C ILE A 70 -8.43 2.12 0.61
N GLY A 71 -9.60 1.90 0.04
CA GLY A 71 -10.75 2.78 0.22
C GLY A 71 -12.03 2.00 0.48
N ASP A 72 -12.75 2.39 1.53
CA ASP A 72 -14.02 1.82 1.96
C ASP A 72 -15.11 2.90 2.05
N ASP A 73 -16.25 2.68 1.40
CA ASP A 73 -17.32 3.70 1.31
C ASP A 73 -17.94 4.10 2.66
N LEU A 74 -17.69 3.35 3.75
CA LEU A 74 -18.10 3.71 5.10
C LEU A 74 -16.99 4.30 5.97
N ARG A 75 -15.72 4.01 5.65
CA ARG A 75 -14.57 4.32 6.51
C ARG A 75 -13.62 5.35 5.92
N GLY A 76 -13.84 5.79 4.67
CA GLY A 76 -12.93 6.67 3.95
C GLY A 76 -11.81 5.91 3.25
N GLY A 77 -10.65 6.52 3.14
CA GLY A 77 -9.48 5.97 2.46
C GLY A 77 -8.24 6.04 3.33
N MET A 78 -7.31 5.12 3.08
CA MET A 78 -6.01 5.07 3.72
C MET A 78 -4.92 4.80 2.69
N PHE A 79 -3.84 5.56 2.77
CA PHE A 79 -2.62 5.33 2.00
C PHE A 79 -1.47 4.92 2.91
N ILE A 80 -0.68 3.94 2.46
CA ILE A 80 0.58 3.55 3.09
C ILE A 80 1.70 3.65 2.08
N GLU A 81 2.69 4.47 2.41
CA GLU A 81 3.88 4.65 1.59
C GLU A 81 4.88 3.50 1.74
N ARG A 82 5.53 3.14 0.62
CA ARG A 82 6.45 2.01 0.54
C ARG A 82 7.62 2.09 1.53
N TYR A 83 8.15 3.28 1.78
CA TYR A 83 9.40 3.50 2.52
C TYR A 83 9.21 4.10 3.91
N GLY A 84 7.97 4.18 4.40
CA GLY A 84 7.67 4.73 5.73
C GLY A 84 6.75 3.86 6.56
N PHE A 85 5.88 3.06 5.92
CA PHE A 85 4.82 2.32 6.63
C PHE A 85 4.04 3.23 7.61
N THR A 86 3.68 4.41 7.11
CA THR A 86 2.90 5.40 7.85
C THR A 86 1.51 5.46 7.24
N PRO A 87 0.48 4.91 7.91
CA PRO A 87 -0.91 5.06 7.49
C PRO A 87 -1.31 6.53 7.49
N LYS A 88 -1.81 7.01 6.35
CA LYS A 88 -2.33 8.37 6.18
C LYS A 88 -3.79 8.29 5.77
N TYR A 89 -4.65 9.06 6.43
CA TYR A 89 -6.10 9.01 6.24
C TYR A 89 -6.57 10.01 5.17
N SER A 90 -7.65 9.68 4.48
CA SER A 90 -8.41 10.57 3.61
C SER A 90 -9.90 10.32 3.79
N SER A 91 -10.72 11.37 3.75
CA SER A 91 -12.19 11.21 3.74
C SER A 91 -12.71 10.65 2.43
N LYS A 92 -11.91 10.71 1.36
CA LYS A 92 -12.24 10.10 0.07
C LYS A 92 -12.01 8.60 0.16
N SER A 93 -13.03 7.79 -0.08
CA SER A 93 -12.96 6.33 -0.23
C SER A 93 -12.61 5.88 -1.66
N ARG A 94 -12.71 6.82 -2.61
CA ARG A 94 -12.41 6.61 -4.03
C ARG A 94 -11.45 7.68 -4.48
N LEU A 95 -10.51 7.30 -5.33
CA LEU A 95 -9.59 8.23 -5.96
C LEU A 95 -10.30 8.88 -7.16
N ASP A 96 -10.12 10.19 -7.30
CA ASP A 96 -10.73 10.95 -8.41
C ASP A 96 -10.15 10.54 -9.77
N CYS A 97 -8.89 10.08 -9.77
CA CYS A 97 -8.22 9.53 -10.93
C CYS A 97 -7.26 8.40 -10.53
N PRO A 98 -6.82 7.56 -11.49
CA PRO A 98 -5.81 6.55 -11.22
C PRO A 98 -4.47 7.16 -10.78
N PRO A 99 -3.86 6.61 -9.70
CA PRO A 99 -2.51 6.77 -9.20
C PRO A 99 -1.31 7.44 -9.83
N TRP A 100 -1.23 7.85 -11.09
CA TRP A 100 0.01 7.72 -11.89
C TRP A 100 1.29 8.27 -11.23
N SER A 101 1.18 9.35 -10.47
CA SER A 101 2.18 9.94 -9.59
C SER A 101 1.63 10.17 -8.17
N THR A 102 2.51 10.54 -7.23
CA THR A 102 2.07 10.96 -5.88
C THR A 102 1.20 12.21 -5.89
N ASN A 103 1.27 13.04 -6.94
CA ASN A 103 0.44 14.24 -7.09
C ASN A 103 -0.99 13.93 -7.51
N ASP A 104 -1.26 12.69 -7.94
CA ASP A 104 -2.61 12.22 -8.27
C ASP A 104 -3.34 11.63 -7.05
N LEU A 105 -2.65 11.54 -5.90
CA LEU A 105 -3.26 11.12 -4.64
C LEU A 105 -4.03 12.28 -4.01
N PRO A 106 -5.10 11.99 -3.24
CA PRO A 106 -5.79 13.03 -2.48
C PRO A 106 -4.90 13.60 -1.40
N ASP A 107 -5.30 14.75 -0.86
CA ASP A 107 -4.72 15.24 0.38
C ASP A 107 -4.95 14.23 1.49
N PHE A 108 -3.85 13.90 2.17
CA PHE A 108 -3.89 13.04 3.33
C PHE A 108 -3.68 13.85 4.60
N GLN A 109 -4.36 13.42 5.64
CA GLN A 109 -4.22 13.95 6.98
C GLN A 109 -3.80 12.81 7.89
N PHE A 110 -3.09 13.13 8.97
CA PHE A 110 -3.05 12.18 10.07
C PHE A 110 -4.46 12.06 10.65
N PRO A 111 -4.94 10.86 10.96
CA PRO A 111 -6.26 10.69 11.52
C PRO A 111 -6.41 11.49 12.82
N ASP A 112 -7.58 12.10 12.99
CA ASP A 112 -8.02 12.56 14.30
C ASP A 112 -8.55 11.40 15.17
N ALA A 113 -9.01 11.71 16.39
CA ALA A 113 -9.51 10.70 17.31
C ALA A 113 -10.72 9.91 16.77
N GLN A 114 -11.56 10.52 15.93
CA GLN A 114 -12.73 9.85 15.31
C GLN A 114 -12.31 8.96 14.13
N GLN A 115 -11.24 9.32 13.44
CA GLN A 115 -10.71 8.63 12.27
C GLN A 115 -9.71 7.53 12.63
N ARG A 116 -9.25 7.48 13.88
CA ARG A 116 -8.28 6.50 14.39
C ARG A 116 -8.75 5.06 14.18
N ASP A 117 -9.95 4.72 14.66
CA ASP A 117 -10.50 3.36 14.54
C ASP A 117 -10.79 2.97 13.07
N PRO A 118 -11.47 3.81 12.25
CA PRO A 118 -11.61 3.56 10.81
C PRO A 118 -10.28 3.31 10.10
N THR A 119 -9.24 4.09 10.41
CA THR A 119 -7.90 3.92 9.82
C THR A 119 -7.25 2.61 10.25
N ALA A 120 -7.35 2.26 11.54
CA ALA A 120 -6.85 0.98 12.04
C ALA A 120 -7.56 -0.21 11.37
N MET A 121 -8.87 -0.13 11.17
CA MET A 121 -9.63 -1.18 10.48
C MET A 121 -9.22 -1.31 9.00
N LEU A 122 -9.05 -0.19 8.29
CA LEU A 122 -8.55 -0.20 6.90
C LEU A 122 -7.15 -0.83 6.81
N LEU A 123 -6.28 -0.54 7.79
CA LEU A 123 -4.96 -1.14 7.89
C LEU A 123 -5.05 -2.66 8.08
N LEU A 124 -5.83 -3.13 9.05
CA LEU A 124 -5.99 -4.56 9.32
C LEU A 124 -6.59 -5.31 8.12
N ASP A 125 -7.61 -4.75 7.47
CA ASP A 125 -8.21 -5.33 6.25
C ASP A 125 -7.19 -5.43 5.12
N LEU A 126 -6.37 -4.39 4.92
CA LEU A 126 -5.31 -4.41 3.93
C LEU A 126 -4.27 -5.50 4.24
N LEU A 127 -3.82 -5.62 5.49
CA LEU A 127 -2.81 -6.61 5.86
C LEU A 127 -3.31 -8.05 5.73
N ASP A 128 -4.58 -8.31 6.08
CA ASP A 128 -5.17 -9.62 5.84
C ASP A 128 -5.28 -9.92 4.34
N TRP A 129 -5.67 -8.94 3.52
CA TRP A 129 -5.68 -9.11 2.07
C TRP A 129 -4.28 -9.45 1.53
N ILE A 130 -3.22 -8.74 1.94
CA ILE A 130 -1.84 -9.03 1.50
C ILE A 130 -1.43 -10.45 1.94
N ARG A 131 -1.78 -10.84 3.17
CA ARG A 131 -1.52 -12.20 3.66
C ARG A 131 -2.19 -13.26 2.78
N GLN A 132 -3.47 -13.07 2.45
CA GLN A 132 -4.23 -14.00 1.61
C GLN A 132 -3.68 -14.04 0.18
N TYR A 133 -3.24 -12.90 -0.35
CA TYR A 133 -2.56 -12.82 -1.63
C TYR A 133 -1.33 -13.73 -1.68
N GLU A 134 -0.44 -13.66 -0.69
CA GLU A 134 0.76 -14.50 -0.66
C GLU A 134 0.45 -15.99 -0.47
N LEU A 135 -0.60 -16.33 0.28
CA LEU A 135 -1.07 -17.71 0.38
C LEU A 135 -1.59 -18.25 -0.96
N GLU A 136 -2.35 -17.45 -1.71
CA GLU A 136 -2.83 -17.85 -3.03
C GLU A 136 -1.68 -17.95 -4.06
N VAL A 137 -0.68 -17.06 -3.98
CA VAL A 137 0.54 -17.19 -4.81
C VAL A 137 1.21 -18.54 -4.56
N VAL A 138 1.48 -18.90 -3.30
CA VAL A 138 2.12 -20.18 -2.98
C VAL A 138 1.27 -21.36 -3.43
N LYS A 139 -0.05 -21.28 -3.23
CA LYS A 139 -1.00 -22.34 -3.60
C LYS A 139 -1.12 -22.53 -5.11
N ARG A 140 -1.05 -21.45 -5.90
CA ARG A 140 -1.33 -21.47 -7.36
C ARG A 140 -0.07 -21.51 -8.20
N LEU A 141 0.97 -20.80 -7.79
CA LEU A 141 2.23 -20.66 -8.51
C LEU A 141 3.37 -21.50 -7.89
N GLY A 142 3.16 -22.03 -6.69
CA GLY A 142 4.16 -22.80 -5.95
C GLY A 142 5.12 -21.91 -5.14
N ILE A 143 5.67 -22.46 -4.07
CA ILE A 143 6.63 -21.72 -3.22
C ILE A 143 7.91 -21.34 -3.98
N ASP A 144 8.35 -22.19 -4.92
CA ASP A 144 9.57 -21.96 -5.70
C ASP A 144 9.47 -20.73 -6.61
N TYR A 145 8.26 -20.40 -7.09
CA TYR A 145 8.02 -19.16 -7.82
C TYR A 145 8.40 -17.93 -6.97
N ARG A 146 7.95 -17.88 -5.72
CA ARG A 146 8.26 -16.77 -4.82
C ARG A 146 9.72 -16.78 -4.39
N ARG A 147 10.33 -17.95 -4.15
CA ARG A 147 11.79 -18.06 -3.91
C ARG A 147 12.59 -17.45 -5.06
N ASN A 148 12.28 -17.84 -6.30
CA ASN A 148 12.96 -17.34 -7.49
C ASN A 148 12.77 -15.82 -7.67
N THR A 149 11.56 -15.32 -7.42
CA THR A 149 11.24 -13.88 -7.43
C THR A 149 12.14 -13.09 -6.48
N LEU A 150 12.45 -13.68 -5.32
CA LEU A 150 13.18 -13.03 -4.25
C LEU A 150 14.71 -13.12 -4.38
N ILE A 151 15.25 -13.94 -5.28
CA ILE A 151 16.71 -14.00 -5.54
C ILE A 151 17.27 -12.62 -5.87
N GLN A 152 16.59 -11.87 -6.74
CA GLN A 152 17.03 -10.52 -7.14
C GLN A 152 16.81 -9.48 -6.04
N TRP A 153 15.83 -9.71 -5.17
CA TRP A 153 15.56 -8.82 -4.03
C TRP A 153 16.64 -8.95 -2.96
N ASN A 154 17.08 -10.19 -2.68
CA ASN A 154 18.05 -10.52 -1.65
C ASN A 154 19.49 -10.17 -2.09
N ASN A 155 19.76 -8.87 -2.22
CA ASN A 155 21.06 -8.32 -2.58
C ASN A 155 21.90 -7.85 -1.38
N GLY A 156 21.50 -8.22 -0.16
CA GLY A 156 22.18 -7.86 1.09
C GLY A 156 22.01 -6.41 1.55
N LYS A 157 21.28 -5.56 0.81
CA LYS A 157 21.12 -4.13 1.14
C LYS A 157 19.81 -3.79 1.84
N ARG A 158 18.84 -4.71 1.84
CA ARG A 158 17.46 -4.47 2.30
C ARG A 158 17.02 -5.59 3.24
N PRO A 159 16.07 -5.33 4.15
CA PRO A 159 15.40 -6.40 4.88
C PRO A 159 14.89 -7.47 3.91
N PHE A 160 15.10 -8.73 4.27
CA PHE A 160 14.74 -9.88 3.48
C PHE A 160 13.82 -10.78 4.30
N MET A 161 12.64 -11.05 3.75
CA MET A 161 11.71 -12.04 4.29
C MET A 161 11.71 -13.26 3.37
N PRO A 162 12.07 -14.47 3.86
CA PRO A 162 11.97 -15.69 3.07
C PRO A 162 10.56 -15.92 2.54
N ALA A 163 10.44 -16.57 1.38
CA ALA A 163 9.16 -16.82 0.71
C ALA A 163 8.16 -17.55 1.64
N GLU A 164 8.65 -18.50 2.43
CA GLU A 164 7.88 -19.32 3.35
C GLU A 164 7.32 -18.51 4.52
N GLN A 165 7.98 -17.40 4.86
CA GLN A 165 7.66 -16.58 6.02
C GLN A 165 6.81 -15.36 5.64
N MET A 166 6.70 -14.99 4.36
CA MET A 166 5.98 -13.78 3.94
C MET A 166 4.55 -13.74 4.49
N ALA A 167 3.76 -14.80 4.30
CA ALA A 167 2.38 -14.85 4.80
C ALA A 167 2.31 -14.83 6.34
N SER A 168 3.18 -15.56 7.04
CA SER A 168 3.20 -15.54 8.51
C SER A 168 3.63 -14.19 9.07
N SER A 169 4.57 -13.51 8.43
CA SER A 169 5.03 -12.17 8.83
C SER A 169 3.93 -11.12 8.67
N TRP A 170 3.12 -11.19 7.61
CA TRP A 170 1.94 -10.33 7.50
C TRP A 170 0.91 -10.60 8.61
N ARG A 171 0.73 -11.86 9.00
CA ARG A 171 -0.12 -12.24 10.14
C ARG A 171 0.42 -11.68 11.46
N GLU A 172 1.71 -11.84 11.70
CA GLU A 172 2.38 -11.33 12.90
C GLU A 172 2.25 -9.81 13.01
N LEU A 173 2.43 -9.08 11.90
CA LEU A 173 2.23 -7.64 11.84
C LEU A 173 0.78 -7.24 12.16
N THR A 174 -0.18 -7.98 11.59
CA THR A 174 -1.61 -7.77 11.86
C THR A 174 -1.92 -7.93 13.34
N ILE A 175 -1.39 -8.97 13.99
CA ILE A 175 -1.56 -9.21 15.43
C ILE A 175 -0.91 -8.07 16.25
N ALA A 176 0.30 -7.66 15.89
CA ALA A 176 1.01 -6.59 16.59
C ALA A 176 0.28 -5.23 16.51
N ILE A 177 -0.29 -4.91 15.34
CA ILE A 177 -1.10 -3.70 15.14
C ILE A 177 -2.40 -3.79 15.92
N ALA A 178 -3.12 -4.93 15.85
CA ALA A 178 -4.37 -5.11 16.58
C ALA A 178 -4.17 -5.02 18.11
N ALA A 179 -3.02 -5.47 18.61
CA ALA A 179 -2.69 -5.39 20.04
C ALA A 179 -2.37 -3.96 20.51
N ASN A 180 -1.83 -3.11 19.64
CA ASN A 180 -1.51 -1.72 19.97
C ASN A 180 -1.63 -0.78 18.75
N PRO A 181 -2.86 -0.42 18.32
CA PRO A 181 -3.06 0.41 17.14
C PRO A 181 -2.38 1.79 17.24
N ASP A 182 -2.28 2.35 18.44
CA ASP A 182 -1.72 3.69 18.67
C ASP A 182 -0.22 3.79 18.37
N ALA A 183 0.51 2.68 18.42
CA ALA A 183 1.91 2.66 17.99
C ALA A 183 2.07 2.83 16.47
N TRP A 184 1.02 2.54 15.69
CA TRP A 184 1.05 2.46 14.23
C TRP A 184 0.26 3.57 13.55
N ILE A 185 -0.81 4.05 14.19
CA ILE A 185 -1.62 5.16 13.75
C ILE A 185 -1.12 6.45 14.39
N SER A 186 -0.37 7.25 13.63
CA SER A 186 0.07 8.57 14.08
C SER A 186 -1.13 9.53 14.04
N LEU A 187 -1.48 10.11 15.19
CA LEU A 187 -2.54 11.11 15.29
C LEU A 187 -2.00 12.50 14.98
N ASN A 188 -2.89 13.40 14.53
CA ASN A 188 -2.60 14.80 14.23
C ASN A 188 -2.21 15.66 15.46
N ALA A 189 -1.99 15.08 16.64
CA ALA A 189 -1.65 15.81 17.85
C ALA A 189 -0.18 16.23 17.85
N ASP A 190 0.17 17.23 17.02
CA ASP A 190 1.33 18.15 17.18
C ASP A 190 1.48 19.20 16.05
N GLN A 191 0.38 19.74 15.51
CA GLN A 191 0.47 21.00 14.75
C GLN A 191 -0.35 22.11 15.42
N PRO A 192 0.28 23.21 15.90
CA PRO A 192 -0.47 24.41 16.22
C PRO A 192 -1.14 24.92 14.96
N ILE A 193 -2.41 25.32 15.08
CA ILE A 193 -3.16 26.02 14.04
C ILE A 193 -2.41 27.31 13.73
N SER A 194 -1.57 27.33 12.69
CA SER A 194 -1.08 28.56 12.11
C SER A 194 -2.16 29.11 11.17
N ALA A 195 -2.91 30.08 11.68
CA ALA A 195 -3.71 30.97 10.88
C ALA A 195 -2.81 31.91 10.04
N GLY A 196 -3.14 32.09 8.76
CA GLY A 196 -2.57 33.10 7.84
C GLY A 196 -1.24 32.66 7.18
N ASN A 197 -1.02 32.81 5.87
CA ASN A 197 -1.44 33.88 4.98
C ASN A 197 -1.57 33.44 3.51
N ARG A 198 -2.40 34.20 2.77
CA ARG A 198 -2.48 34.27 1.30
C ARG A 198 -1.20 34.84 0.66
N ALA A 199 -1.04 34.48 -0.62
CA ALA A 199 -0.24 35.11 -1.69
C ALA A 199 1.29 34.87 -1.59
N GLU A 200 2.07 34.65 -2.66
CA GLU A 200 2.02 35.02 -4.09
C GLU A 200 2.70 33.89 -4.92
N GLU A 201 2.17 33.47 -6.06
CA GLU A 201 2.68 33.81 -7.42
C GLU A 201 4.18 34.18 -7.49
N GLY A 202 4.96 33.39 -8.24
CA GLY A 202 6.37 33.68 -8.49
C GLY A 202 7.05 32.67 -9.41
N SER A 203 6.87 32.86 -10.72
CA SER A 203 7.68 32.33 -11.81
C SER A 203 9.19 32.54 -11.58
N GLU A 204 10.04 31.58 -11.93
CA GLU A 204 11.07 31.72 -12.99
C GLU A 204 12.03 30.53 -13.09
N ARG A 205 12.13 30.02 -14.33
CA ARG A 205 13.29 29.45 -15.08
C ARG A 205 13.93 28.13 -14.64
#